data_AF-A0A377CI63-F1
#
_entry.id   AF-A0A377CI63-F1
#
_cell.length_a   1.000
_cell.length_b   1.000
_cell.length_c   1.000
_cell.angle_alpha   90.00
_cell.angle_beta   90.00
_cell.angle_gamma   90.00
#
_symmetry.space_group_name_H-M   'P 1'
#
loop_
_entity.id
_entity.type
_entity.pdbx_description
1 polymer ?
#
loop_
_entity_poly.entity_id
_entity_poly.type
_entity_poly.pdbx_seq_one_letter_code
_entity_poly.pdbx_strand_id
1 'polypeptide(L)' 'MARLAALLPGTEVTTTDAVGISGDDMEALAFAWLAWRTLAGLPGNLPSVTGASQETVLGAIFPANP' A
#
# COMPACT_ATOMS: atom_id res chain seq x y z
N MET A 1 -11.34 16.07 6.37
CA MET A 1 -12.07 15.87 5.10
C MET A 1 -12.66 17.15 4.52
N ALA A 2 -13.49 17.92 5.26
CA ALA A 2 -14.16 19.12 4.71
C ALA A 2 -13.23 20.15 4.02
N ARG A 3 -12.08 20.49 4.63
CA ARG A 3 -11.13 21.43 4.03
C ARG A 3 -10.46 20.89 2.75
N LEU A 4 -10.16 19.59 2.70
CA LEU A 4 -9.59 18.96 1.50
C LEU A 4 -10.61 18.97 0.35
N ALA A 5 -11.87 18.60 0.64
CA ALA A 5 -12.95 18.64 -0.33
C ALA A 5 -13.20 20.07 -0.88
N ALA A 6 -13.15 21.09 -0.03
CA ALA A 6 -13.32 22.48 -0.45
C ALA A 6 -12.20 22.98 -1.38
N LEU A 7 -10.98 22.45 -1.24
CA LEU A 7 -9.82 22.83 -2.05
C LEU A 7 -9.65 21.97 -3.32
N LEU A 8 -10.44 20.90 -3.48
CA LEU A 8 -10.40 19.98 -4.61
C LEU A 8 -11.77 19.90 -5.31
N PRO A 9 -12.30 21.01 -5.84
CA PRO A 9 -13.60 21.01 -6.51
C PRO A 9 -13.61 20.04 -7.70
N GLY A 10 -14.67 19.24 -7.81
CA GLY A 10 -14.82 18.23 -8.86
C GLY A 10 -14.13 16.90 -8.57
N THR A 11 -13.41 16.77 -7.46
CA THR A 11 -12.85 15.49 -6.98
C THR A 11 -13.58 15.03 -5.74
N GLU A 12 -14.08 13.79 -5.73
CA GLU A 12 -14.66 13.21 -4.54
C GLU A 12 -13.58 12.95 -3.48
N VAL A 13 -13.81 13.43 -2.25
CA VAL A 13 -12.91 13.24 -1.12
C VAL A 13 -13.67 12.48 -0.03
N THR A 14 -13.39 11.19 0.10
CA THR A 14 -14.05 10.26 1.04
C THR A 14 -13.03 9.42 1.81
N THR A 15 -13.46 8.70 2.85
CA THR A 15 -12.59 7.78 3.60
C THR A 15 -12.54 6.42 2.92
N THR A 16 -11.49 5.65 3.19
CA THR A 16 -11.41 4.26 2.71
C THR A 16 -12.46 3.37 3.37
N ASP A 17 -12.92 3.72 4.58
CA ASP A 17 -13.98 2.99 5.28
C ASP A 17 -15.28 2.98 4.47
N ALA A 18 -15.56 4.07 3.76
CA ALA A 18 -16.74 4.19 2.89
C ALA A 18 -16.71 3.19 1.71
N VAL A 19 -15.54 2.64 1.36
CA VAL A 19 -15.36 1.62 0.31
C VAL A 19 -14.94 0.26 0.87
N GLY A 20 -15.10 0.04 2.17
CA GLY A 20 -14.93 -1.27 2.81
C GLY A 20 -13.50 -1.60 3.27
N ILE A 21 -12.60 -0.62 3.32
CA ILE A 21 -11.24 -0.79 3.87
C ILE A 21 -11.07 0.14 5.04
N SER A 22 -10.89 -0.40 6.26
CA SER A 22 -10.65 0.43 7.43
C SER A 22 -9.44 1.33 7.22
N GLY A 23 -9.61 2.63 7.46
CA GLY A 23 -8.50 3.58 7.37
C GLY A 23 -7.37 3.27 8.36
N ASP A 24 -7.72 2.76 9.54
CA ASP A 24 -6.76 2.43 10.61
C ASP A 24 -5.90 1.19 10.26
N ASP A 25 -6.45 0.25 9.48
CA ASP A 25 -5.77 -0.99 9.09
C ASP A 25 -4.92 -0.84 7.80
N MET A 26 -5.08 0.26 7.06
CA MET A 26 -4.57 0.41 5.69
C MET A 26 -3.06 0.12 5.56
N GLU A 27 -2.25 0.65 6.48
CA GLU A 27 -0.79 0.43 6.45
C GLU A 27 -0.42 -1.01 6.82
N ALA A 28 -1.11 -1.61 7.79
CA ALA A 28 -0.88 -3.01 8.17
C ALA A 28 -1.26 -3.97 7.04
N LEU A 29 -2.38 -3.70 6.35
CA LEU A 29 -2.79 -4.43 5.15
C LEU A 29 -1.75 -4.30 4.02
N ALA A 30 -1.13 -3.13 3.86
CA ALA A 30 -0.07 -2.93 2.87
C ALA A 30 1.15 -3.82 3.15
N PHE A 31 1.57 -3.97 4.42
CA PHE A 31 2.65 -4.89 4.77
C PHE A 31 2.27 -6.37 4.58
N ALA A 32 1.05 -6.76 4.92
CA ALA A 32 0.55 -8.11 4.66
C ALA A 32 0.55 -8.43 3.15
N TRP A 33 0.11 -7.47 2.33
CA TRP A 33 0.16 -7.56 0.87
C TRP A 33 1.61 -7.63 0.34
N LEU A 34 2.53 -6.84 0.89
CA LEU A 34 3.96 -6.91 0.54
C LEU A 34 4.55 -8.29 0.85
N ALA A 35 4.23 -8.89 1.99
CA ALA A 35 4.65 -10.25 2.32
C ALA A 35 4.13 -11.27 1.29
N TRP A 36 2.86 -11.15 0.85
CA TRP A 36 2.33 -11.98 -0.23
C TRP A 36 3.08 -11.76 -1.56
N ARG A 37 3.43 -10.52 -1.92
CA ARG A 37 4.24 -10.23 -3.11
C ARG A 37 5.62 -10.86 -3.02
N THR A 38 6.27 -10.81 -1.85
CA THR A 38 7.55 -11.49 -1.60
C THR A 38 7.43 -13.00 -1.83
N LEU A 39 6.41 -13.64 -1.26
CA LEU A 39 6.17 -15.08 -1.43
C LEU A 39 5.86 -15.46 -2.88
N ALA A 40 5.18 -14.59 -3.64
CA ALA A 40 4.88 -14.78 -5.04
C ALA A 40 6.05 -14.42 -5.99
N GLY A 41 7.18 -13.92 -5.46
CA GLY A 41 8.31 -13.46 -6.28
C GLY A 41 7.99 -12.24 -7.14
N LEU A 42 7.01 -11.42 -6.74
CA LEU A 42 6.55 -10.25 -7.49
C LEU A 42 7.13 -8.95 -6.91
N PRO A 43 7.40 -7.91 -7.73
CA PRO A 43 7.91 -6.63 -7.24
C PRO A 43 7.01 -5.98 -6.17
N GLY A 44 7.60 -5.39 -5.14
CA GLY A 44 6.86 -4.67 -4.09
C GLY A 44 6.96 -3.15 -4.19
N ASN A 45 7.92 -2.63 -4.95
CA ASN A 45 8.10 -1.19 -5.17
C ASN A 45 7.49 -0.72 -6.50
N LEU A 46 7.34 0.60 -6.61
CA LEU A 46 7.07 1.29 -7.87
C LEU A 46 8.20 2.31 -8.10
N PRO A 47 9.12 2.09 -9.07
CA PRO A 47 10.29 2.96 -9.29
C PRO A 47 9.97 4.44 -9.49
N SER A 48 8.85 4.77 -10.15
CA SER A 48 8.41 6.16 -10.34
C SER A 48 8.04 6.87 -9.05
N VAL A 49 7.76 6.12 -7.97
CA VAL A 49 7.50 6.65 -6.63
C VAL A 49 8.77 6.66 -5.78
N THR A 50 9.58 5.59 -5.83
CA THR A 50 10.74 5.43 -4.93
C THR A 50 12.06 5.97 -5.48
N GLY A 51 12.16 6.21 -6.79
CA GLY A 51 13.41 6.56 -7.47
C GLY A 51 14.39 5.39 -7.65
N ALA A 52 13.98 4.16 -7.36
CA ALA A 52 14.80 2.97 -7.59
C ALA A 52 15.11 2.79 -9.10
N SER A 53 16.24 2.17 -9.42
CA SER A 53 16.61 1.91 -10.83
C SER A 53 15.76 0.86 -11.54
N GLN A 54 15.02 0.03 -10.79
CA GLN A 54 14.19 -1.05 -11.31
C GLN A 54 13.10 -1.49 -10.32
N GLU A 55 12.13 -2.23 -10.85
CA GLU A 55 11.19 -3.03 -10.06
C GLU A 55 11.92 -4.19 -9.37
N THR A 56 11.61 -4.40 -8.09
CA THR A 56 12.34 -5.34 -7.21
C THR A 56 11.38 -5.96 -6.18
N VAL A 57 11.57 -7.25 -5.91
CA VAL A 57 10.91 -7.95 -4.79
C VAL A 57 11.40 -7.35 -3.48
N LEU A 58 10.48 -6.86 -2.65
CA LEU A 58 10.83 -6.28 -1.35
C LEU A 58 10.74 -7.33 -0.24
N GLY A 59 11.51 -7.14 0.83
CA GLY A 59 11.48 -7.98 2.03
C GLY A 59 12.42 -9.19 1.97
N ALA A 60 12.36 -10.01 3.01
CA ALA A 60 13.11 -11.26 3.15
C ALA A 60 12.23 -12.30 3.86
N ILE A 61 12.42 -13.57 3.52
CA ILE A 61 11.69 -14.68 4.14
C ILE A 61 12.50 -15.20 5.33
N PHE A 62 11.90 -15.13 6.51
CA PHE A 62 12.41 -15.75 7.73
C PHE A 62 11.51 -16.95 8.06
N PRO A 63 11.94 -18.19 7.75
CA PRO A 63 11.13 -19.37 8.01
C PRO A 63 10.79 -19.49 9.50
N ALA A 64 9.57 -19.93 9.80
CA ALA A 64 9.22 -20.32 11.16
C ALA A 64 10.15 -21.46 11.60
N ASN A 65 10.56 -21.44 12.88
CA ASN A 65 11.21 -22.61 13.45
C ASN A 65 10.23 -23.81 13.41
N PRO A 66 10.75 -25.04 13.26
CA PRO A 66 9.93 -26.25 13.30
C PRO A 66 9.16 -26.40 14.61
#